data_AF-A0A3D2EMG4-F1
#
_entry.id   AF-A0A3D2EMG4-F1
#
_cell.length_a   1.000
_cell.length_b   1.000
_cell.length_c   1.000
_cell.angle_alpha   90.00
_cell.angle_beta   90.00
_cell.angle_gamma   90.00
#
_symmetry.space_group_name_H-M   'P 1'
#
loop_
_entity.id
_entity.type
_entity.pdbx_description
1 polymer ?
#
loop_
_entity_poly.entity_id
_entity_poly.type
_entity_poly.pdbx_seq_one_letter_code
_entity_poly.pdbx_strand_id
1 'polypeptide(L)'
;FGDQTRADDYIYSDELEAMHGDGLLNRLDLAFSRDQADKVYVQHRMVEHGKALFDWLERGAHFYVCGDATRMARDVDEALHQVIAEQGGMDEDAAR
;
A
#
# COMPACT_ATOMS: atom_id res chain seq x y z
N PHE A 1 -3.93 3.84 -2.38
CA PHE A 1 -4.86 4.74 -1.65
C PHE A 1 -5.91 3.90 -0.95
N GLY A 2 -6.50 4.37 0.16
CA GLY A 2 -7.61 3.66 0.78
C GLY A 2 -8.48 4.55 1.68
N ASP A 3 -9.78 4.25 1.69
CA ASP A 3 -10.80 4.95 2.49
C ASP A 3 -11.99 4.02 2.78
N GLN A 4 -13.16 4.56 3.11
CA GLN A 4 -14.36 3.80 3.46
C GLN A 4 -15.01 3.15 2.24
N THR A 5 -15.51 3.93 1.29
CA THR A 5 -16.21 3.44 0.10
C THR A 5 -15.67 4.07 -1.19
N ARG A 6 -15.70 3.34 -2.30
CA ARG A 6 -15.30 3.92 -3.60
C ARG A 6 -16.24 5.04 -4.04
N ALA A 7 -17.54 4.88 -3.78
CA ALA A 7 -18.57 5.77 -4.31
C ALA A 7 -18.51 7.16 -3.68
N ASP A 8 -18.21 7.25 -2.38
CA ASP A 8 -18.30 8.51 -1.63
C ASP A 8 -16.93 9.06 -1.21
N ASP A 9 -15.92 8.21 -1.04
CA ASP A 9 -14.67 8.58 -0.36
C ASP A 9 -13.42 8.47 -1.26
N TYR A 10 -13.57 8.21 -2.56
CA TYR A 10 -12.44 8.15 -3.48
C TYR A 10 -11.96 9.55 -3.90
N ILE A 11 -11.22 10.21 -3.01
CA ILE A 11 -10.71 11.55 -3.24
C ILE A 11 -9.81 11.61 -4.48
N TYR A 12 -10.00 12.65 -5.30
CA TYR A 12 -9.27 12.88 -6.55
C TYR A 12 -9.29 11.69 -7.53
N SER A 13 -10.40 10.95 -7.57
CA SER A 13 -10.52 9.75 -8.42
C SER A 13 -10.22 10.04 -9.89
N ASP A 14 -10.80 11.10 -10.45
CA ASP A 14 -10.64 11.46 -11.85
C ASP A 14 -9.17 11.79 -12.17
N GLU A 15 -8.49 12.56 -11.30
CA GLU A 15 -7.09 12.90 -11.48
C GLU A 15 -6.18 11.68 -11.34
N LEU A 16 -6.40 10.84 -10.32
CA LEU A 16 -5.60 9.63 -10.10
C LEU A 16 -5.78 8.62 -11.24
N GLU A 17 -7.02 8.43 -11.73
CA GLU A 17 -7.31 7.56 -12.86
C GLU A 17 -6.73 8.11 -14.17
N ALA A 18 -6.76 9.43 -14.38
CA ALA A 18 -6.11 10.07 -15.52
C ALA A 18 -4.58 9.90 -15.51
N MET A 19 -3.93 10.19 -14.38
CA MET A 19 -2.49 9.97 -14.20
C MET A 19 -2.10 8.50 -14.35
N HIS A 20 -2.99 7.57 -13.97
CA HIS A 20 -2.75 6.15 -14.20
C HIS A 20 -2.88 5.80 -15.68
N GLY A 21 -3.91 6.33 -16.36
CA GLY A 21 -4.19 6.09 -17.76
C GLY A 21 -3.14 6.66 -18.73
N ASP A 22 -2.50 7.78 -18.36
CA ASP A 22 -1.42 8.39 -19.16
C ASP A 22 -0.01 7.84 -18.85
N GLY A 23 0.11 7.04 -17.77
CA GLY A 23 1.34 6.38 -17.37
C GLY A 23 2.24 7.18 -16.43
N LEU A 24 1.85 8.38 -16.00
CA LEU A 24 2.57 9.12 -14.95
C LEU A 24 2.55 8.35 -13.63
N LEU A 25 1.39 7.82 -13.23
CA LEU A 25 1.22 6.94 -12.09
C LEU A 25 1.26 5.48 -12.58
N ASN A 26 2.42 4.84 -12.48
CA ASN A 26 2.60 3.50 -13.06
C ASN A 26 1.75 2.40 -12.41
N ARG A 27 1.33 2.59 -11.15
CA ARG A 27 0.49 1.64 -10.42
C ARG A 27 -0.43 2.38 -9.45
N LEU A 28 -1.69 1.94 -9.38
CA LEU A 28 -2.72 2.49 -8.51
C LEU A 28 -3.49 1.35 -7.83
N ASP A 29 -3.09 1.01 -6.61
CA ASP A 29 -3.81 0.04 -5.78
C ASP A 29 -4.79 0.76 -4.83
N LEU A 30 -6.01 0.27 -4.76
CA LEU A 30 -7.12 0.85 -4.00
C LEU A 30 -7.62 -0.10 -2.91
N ALA A 31 -7.90 0.44 -1.72
CA ALA A 31 -8.40 -0.28 -0.57
C ALA A 31 -9.62 0.42 0.04
N PHE A 32 -10.82 -0.06 -0.27
CA PHE A 32 -12.05 0.46 0.31
C PHE A 32 -12.54 -0.47 1.40
N SER A 33 -12.56 0.02 2.64
CA SER A 33 -12.80 -0.80 3.83
C SER A 33 -14.27 -1.19 4.05
N ARG A 34 -15.19 -0.67 3.24
CA ARG A 34 -16.65 -0.87 3.41
C ARG A 34 -17.39 -1.32 2.15
N ASP A 35 -16.69 -1.53 1.04
CA ASP A 35 -17.30 -2.00 -0.21
C ASP A 35 -17.59 -3.52 -0.19
N GLN A 36 -17.06 -4.23 0.80
CA GLN A 36 -17.26 -5.66 1.01
C GLN A 36 -17.30 -6.02 2.51
N ALA A 37 -17.62 -7.28 2.82
CA ALA A 37 -17.74 -7.76 4.20
C ALA A 37 -16.41 -7.68 4.96
N ASP A 38 -15.32 -8.13 4.33
CA ASP A 38 -13.98 -8.09 4.92
C ASP A 38 -13.34 -6.72 4.77
N LYS A 39 -12.65 -6.26 5.83
CA LYS A 39 -11.95 -4.98 5.82
C LYS A 39 -10.71 -5.07 4.94
N VAL A 40 -10.65 -4.24 3.90
CA VAL A 40 -9.46 -4.07 3.05
C VAL A 40 -8.86 -2.70 3.33
N TYR A 41 -7.61 -2.70 3.80
CA TYR A 41 -6.82 -1.50 4.05
C TYR A 41 -5.54 -1.49 3.20
N VAL A 42 -4.81 -0.38 3.20
CA VAL A 42 -3.60 -0.22 2.36
C VAL A 42 -2.52 -1.24 2.69
N GLN A 43 -2.34 -1.59 3.96
CA GLN A 43 -1.39 -2.62 4.39
C GLN A 43 -1.74 -4.02 3.85
N HIS A 44 -3.03 -4.32 3.62
CA HIS A 44 -3.42 -5.58 2.99
C HIS A 44 -2.99 -5.62 1.52
N ARG A 45 -3.11 -4.50 0.80
CA ARG A 45 -2.62 -4.37 -0.58
C ARG A 45 -1.10 -4.45 -0.66
N MET A 46 -0.39 -3.91 0.34
CA MET A 46 1.07 -4.04 0.42
C MET A 46 1.49 -5.50 0.49
N VAL A 47 0.89 -6.30 1.38
CA VAL A 47 1.21 -7.73 1.51
C VAL A 47 0.81 -8.51 0.25
N GLU A 48 -0.40 -8.28 -0.27
CA GLU A 48 -0.88 -8.89 -1.53
C GLU A 48 0.09 -8.68 -2.70
N HIS A 49 0.76 -7.53 -2.72
CA HIS A 49 1.69 -7.14 -3.78
C HIS A 49 3.15 -7.10 -3.30
N GLY A 50 3.45 -7.81 -2.22
CA GLY A 50 4.71 -7.72 -1.49
C GLY A 50 5.93 -7.93 -2.37
N LYS A 51 5.89 -8.91 -3.28
CA LYS A 51 6.98 -9.15 -4.22
C LYS A 51 7.35 -7.92 -5.06
N ALA A 52 6.35 -7.26 -5.66
CA ALA A 52 6.60 -6.10 -6.50
C ALA A 52 7.10 -4.91 -5.67
N LEU A 53 6.52 -4.72 -4.47
CA LEU A 53 6.96 -3.69 -3.54
C LEU A 53 8.42 -3.90 -3.13
N PHE A 54 8.79 -5.13 -2.75
CA PHE A 54 10.16 -5.49 -2.40
C PHE A 54 11.13 -5.28 -3.57
N ASP A 55 10.78 -5.74 -4.78
CA ASP A 55 11.60 -5.55 -5.98
C ASP A 55 11.85 -4.05 -6.29
N TRP A 56 10.94 -3.14 -5.91
CA TRP A 56 11.16 -1.69 -6.02
C TRP A 56 12.10 -1.15 -4.95
N LEU A 57 11.95 -1.60 -3.71
CA LEU A 57 12.82 -1.20 -2.60
C LEU A 57 14.27 -1.62 -2.87
N GLU A 58 14.50 -2.84 -3.35
CA GLU A 58 15.83 -3.34 -3.76
C GLU A 58 16.47 -2.51 -4.88
N ARG A 59 15.65 -1.83 -5.69
CA ARG A 59 16.10 -0.93 -6.75
C ARG A 59 16.35 0.50 -6.26
N GLY A 60 16.28 0.74 -4.94
CA GLY A 60 16.52 2.04 -4.33
C GLY A 60 15.32 2.98 -4.36
N ALA A 61 14.10 2.44 -4.38
CA ALA A 61 12.89 3.26 -4.28
C ALA A 61 12.78 3.99 -2.93
N HIS A 62 12.17 5.16 -2.94
CA HIS A 62 11.77 5.87 -1.74
C HIS A 62 10.33 5.50 -1.36
N PHE A 63 10.10 5.20 -0.09
CA PHE A 63 8.78 4.84 0.45
C PHE A 63 8.23 6.00 1.30
N TYR A 64 6.97 6.38 1.04
CA TYR A 64 6.31 7.49 1.72
C TYR A 64 4.99 7.04 2.33
N VAL A 65 4.73 7.48 3.57
CA VAL A 65 3.49 7.22 4.30
C VAL A 65 2.91 8.55 4.76
N CYS A 66 1.61 8.76 4.54
CA CYS A 66 0.89 9.95 4.97
C CYS A 66 -0.52 9.56 5.41
N GLY A 67 -0.99 10.09 6.55
CA GLY A 67 -2.32 9.85 7.08
C GLY A 67 -2.32 9.71 8.60
N ASP A 68 -3.22 8.88 9.13
CA ASP A 68 -3.33 8.64 10.57
C ASP A 68 -2.03 8.05 11.15
N ALA A 69 -1.41 8.80 12.06
CA ALA A 69 -0.15 8.43 12.69
C ALA A 69 -0.30 7.36 13.78
N THR A 70 -1.54 7.13 14.28
CA THR A 70 -1.74 6.34 15.50
C THR A 70 -2.00 4.86 15.25
N ARG A 71 -2.68 4.53 14.15
CA ARG A 71 -3.05 3.15 13.77
C ARG A 71 -2.51 2.84 12.39
N MET A 72 -2.85 3.66 11.39
CA MET A 72 -2.50 3.37 9.99
C MET A 72 -0.98 3.31 9.79
N ALA A 73 -0.25 4.30 10.31
CA ALA A 73 1.21 4.32 10.17
C ALA A 73 1.88 3.07 10.78
N ARG A 74 1.41 2.61 11.95
CA ARG A 74 1.94 1.39 12.59
C ARG A 74 1.63 0.14 11.77
N ASP A 75 0.39 -0.02 11.32
CA ASP A 75 0.00 -1.22 10.57
C ASP A 75 0.68 -1.26 9.18
N VAL A 76 1.02 -0.10 8.60
CA VAL A 76 1.83 0.01 7.38
C VAL A 76 3.30 -0.35 7.64
N ASP A 77 3.87 0.10 8.76
CA ASP A 77 5.23 -0.26 9.18
C ASP A 77 5.38 -1.77 9.40
N GLU A 78 4.44 -2.38 10.12
CA GLU A 78 4.38 -3.83 10.34
C GLU A 78 4.29 -4.60 9.01
N ALA A 79 3.42 -4.17 8.09
CA ALA A 79 3.29 -4.81 6.78
C ALA A 79 4.52 -4.62 5.89
N LEU A 80 5.23 -3.49 6.01
CA LEU A 80 6.48 -3.28 5.28
C LEU A 80 7.56 -4.27 5.76
N HIS A 81 7.73 -4.42 7.07
CA HIS A 81 8.66 -5.41 7.64
C HIS A 81 8.28 -6.84 7.24
N GLN A 82 6.99 -7.18 7.27
CA GLN A 82 6.51 -8.48 6.80
C GLN A 82 6.92 -8.73 5.34
N VAL A 83 6.69 -7.77 4.44
CA VAL A 83 7.06 -7.89 3.02
C VAL A 83 8.57 -8.08 2.85
N ILE A 84 9.39 -7.32 3.59
CA ILE A 84 10.85 -7.44 3.53
C ILE A 84 11.32 -8.82 4.01
N ALA A 85 10.79 -9.30 5.14
CA ALA A 85 11.14 -10.61 5.67
C ALA A 85 10.76 -11.75 4.70
N GLU A 86 9.50 -11.75 4.23
CA GLU A 86 8.98 -12.81 3.36
C GLU A 86 9.68 -12.84 1.98
N GLN A 87 9.92 -11.67 1.38
CA GLN A 87 10.46 -11.59 0.01
C GLN A 87 11.99 -11.55 -0.02
N GLY A 88 12.63 -11.01 1.01
CA GLY A 88 14.08 -10.95 1.14
C GLY A 88 14.71 -12.23 1.71
N GLY A 89 13.89 -13.16 2.24
CA GLY A 89 14.40 -14.36 2.92
C GLY A 89 15.19 -14.02 4.19
N MET A 90 14.85 -12.88 4.81
CA MET A 90 15.46 -12.38 6.04
C MET A 90 14.62 -12.85 7.24
N ASP A 91 15.28 -13.08 8.38
CA ASP A 91 14.55 -13.24 9.63
C ASP A 91 13.96 -11.90 10.10
N GLU A 92 12.95 -11.94 10.97
CA GLU A 92 12.21 -10.75 11.42
C GLU A 92 13.12 -9.68 12.04
N ASP A 93 14.22 -10.09 12.70
CA ASP A 93 15.18 -9.17 13.32
C ASP A 93 16.06 -8.44 12.30
N ALA A 94 16.38 -9.05 11.16
CA ALA A 94 17.13 -8.39 10.08
C ALA A 94 16.24 -7.49 9.21
N ALA A 95 14.92 -7.68 9.24
CA ALA A 95 13.95 -6.90 8.49
C ALA A 95 13.48 -5.62 9.21
N ARG A 96 13.96 -5.35 10.43
CA ARG A 96 13.49 -4.30 11.35
C ARG A 96 14.37 -3.06 11.43
#